data_AF-A0A085A7Q8-F1
#
_entry.id   AF-A0A085A7Q8-F1
#
_cell.length_a   1.000
_cell.length_b   1.000
_cell.length_c   1.000
_cell.angle_alpha   90.00
_cell.angle_beta   90.00
_cell.angle_gamma   90.00
#
_symmetry.space_group_name_H-M   'P 1'
#
loop_
_entity.id
_entity.type
_entity.pdbx_description
1 polymer ?
#
loop_
_entity_poly.entity_id
_entity_poly.type
_entity_poly.pdbx_seq_one_letter_code
_entity_poly.pdbx_strand_id
1 'polypeptide(L)'
;MLRMDNGPEFISLALAEWAEEHTVKLEFIQPGKPTQNAFIERFNRTYRTEILDFYLFRTLNEVREITEKWLSEYNCERSHE
;
A
#
# COMPACT_ATOMS: atom_id res chain seq x y z
N MET A 1 4.61 -13.30 5.48
CA MET A 1 4.28 -13.47 4.04
C MET A 1 3.84 -12.12 3.52
N LEU A 2 4.41 -11.67 2.42
CA LEU A 2 4.08 -10.41 1.77
C LEU A 2 3.38 -10.70 0.45
N ARG A 3 2.17 -10.17 0.28
CA ARG A 3 1.38 -10.36 -0.95
C ARG A 3 1.58 -9.19 -1.89
N MET A 4 1.79 -9.47 -3.17
CA MET A 4 2.04 -8.46 -4.19
C MET A 4 1.21 -8.67 -5.46
N ASP A 5 0.99 -7.58 -6.17
CA ASP A 5 0.51 -7.63 -7.55
C ASP A 5 1.61 -8.17 -8.48
N ASN A 6 1.24 -8.62 -9.68
CA ASN A 6 2.12 -9.02 -10.76
C ASN A 6 2.65 -7.81 -11.57
N GLY A 7 2.64 -6.61 -10.99
CA GLY A 7 3.25 -5.43 -11.61
C GLY A 7 4.73 -5.68 -11.86
N PRO A 8 5.29 -5.29 -13.02
CA PRO A 8 6.70 -5.51 -13.34
C PRO A 8 7.65 -4.87 -12.32
N GLU A 9 7.22 -3.82 -11.63
CA GLU A 9 7.92 -3.18 -10.51
C GLU A 9 8.13 -4.10 -9.29
N PHE A 10 7.32 -5.14 -9.17
CA PHE A 10 7.31 -6.09 -8.06
C PHE A 10 7.95 -7.44 -8.42
N ILE A 11 8.46 -7.60 -9.64
CA ILE A 11 9.07 -8.84 -10.15
C ILE A 11 10.56 -8.58 -10.43
N SER A 12 11.29 -8.08 -9.43
CA SER A 12 12.74 -7.88 -9.52
C SER A 12 13.50 -8.99 -8.80
N LEU A 13 14.66 -9.37 -9.35
CA LEU A 13 15.56 -10.33 -8.70
C LEU A 13 16.01 -9.82 -7.33
N ALA A 14 16.34 -8.53 -7.23
CA ALA A 14 16.77 -7.91 -5.98
C ALA A 14 15.72 -8.05 -4.86
N LEU A 15 14.42 -7.98 -5.20
CA LEU A 15 13.36 -8.17 -4.22
C LEU A 15 13.25 -9.63 -3.77
N ALA A 16 13.45 -10.58 -4.69
CA ALA A 16 13.46 -12.00 -4.36
C ALA A 16 14.64 -12.36 -3.44
N GLU A 17 15.84 -11.84 -3.74
CA GLU A 17 17.04 -11.99 -2.91
C GLU A 17 16.83 -11.41 -1.51
N TRP A 18 16.34 -10.16 -1.43
CA TRP A 18 16.03 -9.53 -0.13
C TRP A 18 15.02 -10.34 0.68
N ALA A 19 13.97 -10.86 0.04
CA ALA A 19 12.94 -11.64 0.71
C ALA A 19 13.50 -12.98 1.23
N GLU A 20 14.38 -13.64 0.49
CA GLU A 20 15.08 -14.84 0.90
C GLU A 20 15.97 -14.58 2.13
N GLU A 21 16.80 -13.53 2.08
CA GLU A 21 17.67 -13.11 3.19
C GLU A 21 16.88 -12.86 4.49
N HIS A 22 15.69 -12.27 4.37
CA HIS A 22 14.84 -11.92 5.50
C HIS A 22 13.82 -13.01 5.87
N THR A 23 13.88 -14.19 5.23
CA THR A 23 12.91 -15.29 5.44
C THR A 23 11.45 -14.84 5.24
N VAL A 24 11.22 -13.92 4.32
CA VAL A 24 9.90 -13.40 3.95
C VAL A 24 9.37 -14.16 2.75
N LYS A 25 8.26 -14.89 2.93
CA LYS A 25 7.56 -15.52 1.80
C LYS A 25 6.86 -14.46 0.95
N LEU A 26 7.23 -14.35 -0.33
CA LEU A 26 6.49 -13.56 -1.32
C LEU A 26 5.33 -14.39 -1.91
N GLU A 27 4.15 -13.78 -2.05
CA GLU A 27 2.98 -14.40 -2.68
C GLU A 27 2.39 -13.43 -3.71
N PHE A 28 2.36 -13.81 -4.98
CA PHE A 28 1.76 -13.00 -6.04
C PHE A 28 0.27 -13.31 -6.18
N ILE A 29 -0.54 -12.30 -6.53
CA ILE A 29 -1.96 -12.52 -6.81
C ILE A 29 -2.13 -13.48 -8.00
N GLN A 30 -3.17 -14.30 -7.94
CA GLN A 30 -3.48 -15.23 -9.02
C GLN A 30 -4.16 -14.45 -10.17
N PRO A 31 -3.81 -14.75 -11.44
CA PRO A 31 -4.50 -14.18 -12.58
C PRO A 31 -6.02 -14.38 -12.47
N GLY A 32 -6.78 -13.30 -12.66
CA GLY A 32 -8.24 -13.33 -12.56
C GLY A 32 -8.80 -13.33 -11.13
N LYS A 33 -7.98 -13.13 -10.09
CA LYS A 33 -8.43 -13.00 -8.68
C LYS A 33 -8.15 -11.61 -8.09
N PRO A 34 -8.80 -10.54 -8.58
CA PRO A 34 -8.58 -9.18 -8.09
C PRO A 34 -8.89 -9.01 -6.59
N THR A 35 -9.79 -9.84 -6.04
CA THR A 35 -10.15 -9.79 -4.62
C THR A 35 -8.99 -10.11 -3.68
N GLN A 36 -7.92 -10.76 -4.16
CA GLN A 36 -6.72 -11.02 -3.35
C GLN A 36 -5.95 -9.74 -3.01
N ASN A 37 -6.17 -8.66 -3.76
CA ASN A 37 -5.57 -7.34 -3.58
C ASN A 37 -6.56 -6.29 -3.04
N ALA A 38 -7.81 -6.68 -2.76
CA ALA A 38 -8.88 -5.73 -2.46
C ALA A 38 -8.61 -4.81 -1.26
N PHE A 39 -7.85 -5.30 -0.27
CA PHE A 39 -7.50 -4.52 0.91
C PHE A 39 -6.63 -3.31 0.58
N ILE A 40 -5.50 -3.53 -0.11
CA ILE A 40 -4.59 -2.44 -0.47
C ILE A 40 -5.22 -1.52 -1.53
N GLU A 41 -6.06 -2.06 -2.42
CA GLU A 41 -6.82 -1.24 -3.37
C GLU A 41 -7.84 -0.34 -2.66
N ARG A 42 -8.55 -0.84 -1.65
CA ARG A 42 -9.46 -0.05 -0.82
C ARG A 42 -8.67 1.04 -0.09
N PHE A 43 -7.57 0.68 0.56
CA PHE A 43 -6.68 1.62 1.24
C PHE A 43 -6.22 2.74 0.30
N ASN A 44 -5.64 2.40 -0.85
CA ASN A 44 -5.13 3.36 -1.83
C ASN A 44 -6.23 4.27 -2.38
N ARG A 45 -7.42 3.71 -2.61
CA ARG A 45 -8.58 4.50 -3.06
C ARG A 45 -8.99 5.51 -2.00
N THR A 46 -9.13 5.08 -0.75
CA THR A 46 -9.51 5.96 0.36
C THR A 46 -8.47 7.04 0.59
N TYR A 47 -7.17 6.68 0.59
CA TYR A 47 -6.08 7.65 0.72
C TYR A 47 -6.10 8.69 -0.40
N ARG A 48 -6.33 8.28 -1.64
CA ARG A 48 -6.46 9.20 -2.76
C ARG A 48 -7.61 10.19 -2.55
N THR A 49 -8.80 9.69 -2.25
CA THR A 49 -9.99 10.55 -2.12
C THR A 49 -9.95 11.48 -0.90
N GLU A 50 -9.38 11.02 0.22
CA GLU A 50 -9.40 11.77 1.48
C GLU A 50 -8.19 12.70 1.64
N ILE A 51 -7.07 12.40 0.96
CA ILE A 51 -5.83 13.15 1.11
C ILE A 51 -5.37 13.75 -0.22
N LEU A 52 -5.11 12.92 -1.23
CA LEU A 52 -4.47 13.41 -2.46
C LEU A 52 -5.38 14.32 -3.29
N ASP A 53 -6.68 14.03 -3.32
CA ASP A 53 -7.66 14.82 -4.06
C ASP A 53 -8.21 16.01 -3.24
N PHE A 54 -8.10 15.94 -1.90
CA PHE A 54 -8.70 16.93 -1.00
C PHE A 54 -7.78 18.13 -0.72
N TYR A 55 -6.46 17.92 -0.76
CA TYR A 55 -5.47 18.94 -0.41
C TYR A 55 -4.64 19.37 -1.62
N LEU A 56 -4.30 20.66 -1.68
CA LEU A 56 -3.30 21.19 -2.61
C LEU A 56 -1.98 21.42 -1.87
N PHE A 57 -1.02 20.53 -2.08
CA PHE A 57 0.27 20.59 -1.40
C PHE A 57 1.24 21.53 -2.10
N ARG A 58 2.03 22.27 -1.30
CA ARG A 58 3.10 23.15 -1.79
C ARG A 58 4.47 22.53 -1.63
N THR A 59 4.63 21.58 -0.70
CA THR A 59 5.90 20.90 -0.41
C THR A 59 5.69 19.42 -0.12
N LEU A 60 6.74 18.62 -0.28
CA LEU A 60 6.70 17.21 0.10
C LEU A 60 6.56 16.99 1.61
N ASN A 61 7.05 17.92 2.44
CA ASN A 61 6.91 17.81 3.90
C ASN A 61 5.45 17.95 4.32
N GLU A 62 4.71 18.87 3.70
CA GLU A 62 3.27 19.02 3.94
C GLU A 62 2.51 17.73 3.62
N VAL A 63 2.83 17.08 2.49
CA VAL A 63 2.25 15.77 2.16
C VAL A 63 2.56 14.77 3.28
N ARG A 64 3.83 14.62 3.68
CA ARG A 64 4.25 13.64 4.70
C ARG A 64 3.54 13.83 6.03
N GLU A 65 3.49 15.06 6.54
CA GLU A 65 2.84 15.37 7.82
C GLU A 65 1.35 15.03 7.79
N ILE A 66 0.66 15.38 6.70
CA ILE A 66 -0.77 15.06 6.53
C ILE A 66 -0.97 13.54 6.38
N THR A 67 -0.13 12.86 5.61
CA THR A 67 -0.16 11.41 5.45
C THR A 67 0.05 10.68 6.77
N GLU A 68 1.03 11.07 7.58
CA GLU A 68 1.34 10.45 8.87
C GLU A 68 0.17 10.57 9.85
N LYS A 69 -0.43 11.76 9.92
CA LYS A 69 -1.62 11.98 10.74
C LYS A 69 -2.79 11.11 10.27
N TRP A 70 -3.08 11.13 8.96
CA TRP A 70 -4.17 10.33 8.39
C TRP A 70 -3.94 8.81 8.56
N LEU A 71 -2.69 8.33 8.48
CA LEU A 71 -2.34 6.93 8.73
C LEU A 71 -2.64 6.52 10.17
N SER A 72 -2.36 7.39 11.14
CA SER A 72 -2.71 7.15 12.54
C SER A 72 -4.22 7.02 12.72
N GLU A 73 -4.99 7.94 12.14
CA GLU A 73 -6.46 7.91 12.20
C GLU A 73 -7.03 6.67 11.49
N TYR A 74 -6.54 6.37 10.28
CA TYR A 74 -6.99 5.24 9.48
C TYR A 74 -6.79 3.89 10.19
N ASN A 75 -5.64 3.70 10.85
CA ASN A 75 -5.27 2.43 11.47
C ASN A 75 -5.80 2.25 12.90
N CYS A 76 -6.03 3.34 13.63
CA CYS A 76 -6.36 3.27 15.06
C CYS A 76 -7.82 3.65 15.39
N GLU A 77 -8.46 4.46 14.56
CA GLU A 77 -9.76 5.06 14.89
C GLU A 77 -10.88 4.60 13.98
N ARG A 78 -10.55 4.12 12.77
CA ARG A 78 -11.55 3.69 11.80
C ARG A 78 -12.08 2.31 12.14
N SER A 79 -13.40 2.15 12.19
CA SER A 79 -14.03 0.83 12.33
C SER A 79 -13.74 -0.01 11.08
N HIS A 80 -12.87 -1.00 11.22
CA HIS A 80 -12.59 -1.98 10.18
C HIS A 80 -13.71 -3.04 10.16
N GLU A 81 -14.74 -2.78 9.37
CA GLU A 81 -15.68 -3.81 8.90
C GLU A 81 -15.13 -4.56 7.68
#